data_AF-A0A3N9XUE1-F1
#
_entry.id   AF-A0A3N9XUE1-F1
#
_cell.length_a   1.000
_cell.length_b   1.000
_cell.length_c   1.000
_cell.angle_alpha   90.00
_cell.angle_beta   90.00
_cell.angle_gamma   90.00
#
_symmetry.space_group_name_H-M   'P 1'
#
loop_
_entity.id
_entity.type
_entity.pdbx_description
1 polymer ?
#
loop_
_entity_poly.entity_id
_entity_poly.type
_entity_poly.pdbx_seq_one_letter_code
_entity_poly.pdbx_strand_id
1 'polypeptide(L)'
;MEFDATATARRAPDPTRMAAETLAGFARRFAWVLDDLSALVPGRRLVAEGWGLRPELVAPVVESVRQMVVLVPTAEFRAHQLTRLPRASNALAGVSDPERANRNRWKRDELVAVDAVAQAEALGVRVVEVDGSLDGEQLTDLVAEHFAAYL
;
A
#
# COMPACT_ATOMS: atom_id res chain seq x y z
N MET A 1 -22.37 18.35 -40.49
CA MET A 1 -22.47 17.68 -39.18
C MET A 1 -21.04 17.46 -38.73
N GLU A 2 -20.53 18.44 -37.99
CA GLU A 2 -19.13 18.58 -37.62
C GLU A 2 -18.90 17.79 -36.34
N PHE A 3 -18.06 16.77 -36.39
CA PHE A 3 -17.62 16.05 -35.19
C PHE A 3 -16.69 17.00 -34.43
N ASP A 4 -17.19 17.57 -33.34
CA ASP A 4 -16.39 18.34 -32.39
C ASP A 4 -15.36 17.40 -31.74
N ALA A 5 -14.15 17.41 -32.32
CA ALA A 5 -12.97 16.77 -31.80
C ALA A 5 -12.35 17.65 -30.71
N THR A 6 -13.04 17.84 -29.59
CA THR A 6 -12.40 18.24 -28.33
C THR A 6 -11.67 17.02 -27.77
N ALA A 7 -10.57 16.67 -28.43
CA ALA A 7 -9.53 15.85 -27.87
C ALA A 7 -9.00 16.61 -26.64
N THR A 8 -9.56 16.29 -25.47
CA THR A 8 -8.96 16.65 -24.20
C THR A 8 -7.58 16.01 -24.23
N ALA A 9 -6.53 16.80 -24.49
CA ALA A 9 -5.16 16.35 -24.44
C ALA A 9 -4.99 15.60 -23.11
N ARG A 10 -4.81 14.28 -23.16
CA ARG A 10 -4.61 13.47 -21.96
C ARG A 10 -3.38 14.04 -21.27
N ARG A 11 -3.60 14.83 -20.22
CA ARG A 11 -2.53 15.40 -19.39
C ARG A 11 -1.65 14.24 -18.95
N ALA A 12 -0.34 14.39 -19.10
CA ALA A 12 0.59 13.37 -18.64
C ALA A 12 0.27 13.01 -17.17
N PRO A 13 0.29 11.71 -16.80
CA PRO A 13 -0.04 11.29 -15.44
C PRO A 13 0.84 12.03 -14.43
N ASP A 14 0.22 12.63 -13.42
CA ASP A 14 0.88 13.34 -12.33
C ASP A 14 0.84 12.45 -11.06
N PRO A 15 1.97 12.19 -10.38
CA PRO A 15 2.01 11.27 -9.24
C PRO A 15 1.11 11.68 -8.08
N THR A 16 0.93 12.98 -7.84
CA THR A 16 0.01 13.48 -6.80
C THR A 16 -1.44 13.14 -7.14
N ARG A 17 -1.86 13.39 -8.38
CA ARG A 17 -3.18 12.97 -8.86
C ARG A 17 -3.36 11.45 -8.81
N MET A 18 -2.35 10.69 -9.23
CA MET A 18 -2.38 9.23 -9.16
C MET A 18 -2.54 8.73 -7.71
N ALA A 19 -1.91 9.39 -6.74
CA ALA A 19 -2.04 9.05 -5.32
C ALA A 19 -3.46 9.38 -4.81
N ALA A 20 -3.99 10.55 -5.14
CA ALA A 20 -5.35 10.94 -4.78
C ALA A 20 -6.41 9.97 -5.34
N GLU A 21 -6.31 9.62 -6.64
CA GLU A 21 -7.21 8.66 -7.29
C GLU A 21 -7.09 7.25 -6.66
N THR A 22 -5.87 6.85 -6.29
CA THR A 22 -5.62 5.60 -5.57
C THR A 22 -6.32 5.58 -4.22
N LEU A 23 -6.09 6.62 -3.40
CA LEU A 23 -6.63 6.76 -2.06
C LEU A 23 -8.16 6.74 -2.07
N ALA A 24 -8.76 7.52 -2.98
CA ALA A 24 -10.21 7.55 -3.19
C ALA A 24 -10.80 6.19 -3.56
N GLY A 25 -10.00 5.31 -4.18
CA GLY A 25 -10.41 3.96 -4.56
C GLY A 25 -10.34 2.92 -3.44
N PHE A 26 -9.72 3.19 -2.28
CA PHE A 26 -9.51 2.16 -1.27
C PHE A 26 -10.79 1.73 -0.56
N ALA A 27 -11.63 2.67 -0.11
CA ALA A 27 -12.85 2.32 0.63
C ALA A 27 -13.75 1.32 -0.13
N ARG A 28 -13.91 1.51 -1.45
CA ARG A 28 -14.69 0.60 -2.30
C ARG A 28 -14.06 -0.79 -2.40
N ARG A 29 -12.74 -0.85 -2.65
CA ARG A 29 -12.02 -2.13 -2.76
C ARG A 29 -11.96 -2.87 -1.44
N PHE A 30 -11.89 -2.14 -0.33
CA PHE A 30 -11.90 -2.72 1.01
C PHE A 30 -13.21 -3.45 1.32
N ALA A 31 -14.35 -2.93 0.85
CA ALA A 31 -15.63 -3.64 0.97
C ALA A 31 -15.60 -5.02 0.28
N TRP A 32 -14.93 -5.14 -0.87
CA TRP A 32 -14.74 -6.44 -1.54
C TRP A 32 -13.81 -7.37 -0.75
N VAL A 33 -12.76 -6.81 -0.14
CA VAL A 33 -11.88 -7.59 0.74
C VAL A 33 -12.65 -8.16 1.94
N LEU A 34 -13.55 -7.39 2.56
CA LEU A 34 -14.37 -7.88 3.67
C LEU A 34 -15.33 -8.98 3.22
N ASP A 35 -15.94 -8.85 2.04
CA ASP A 35 -16.80 -9.88 1.46
C ASP A 35 -16.01 -11.19 1.25
N ASP A 36 -14.85 -11.10 0.60
CA ASP A 36 -13.95 -12.24 0.37
C ASP A 36 -13.50 -12.90 1.68
N LEU A 37 -13.09 -12.10 2.68
CA LEU A 37 -12.65 -12.62 3.98
C LEU A 37 -13.80 -13.29 4.75
N SER A 38 -15.02 -12.78 4.64
CA SER A 38 -16.20 -13.36 5.29
C SER A 38 -16.60 -14.73 4.72
N ALA A 39 -16.24 -14.98 3.46
CA ALA A 39 -16.49 -16.26 2.78
C ALA A 39 -15.44 -17.35 3.12
N LEU A 40 -14.38 -17.01 3.84
CA LEU A 40 -13.38 -17.98 4.28
C LEU A 40 -13.89 -18.85 5.43
N VAL A 41 -13.24 -20.00 5.63
CA VAL A 41 -13.67 -21.03 6.59
C VAL A 41 -13.76 -20.44 8.01
N PRO A 42 -14.96 -20.46 8.63
CA PRO A 42 -15.15 -19.97 10.00
C PRO A 42 -14.24 -20.72 11.01
N GLY A 43 -13.79 -20.01 12.04
CA GLY A 43 -13.05 -20.61 13.16
C GLY A 43 -11.53 -20.67 13.02
N ARG A 44 -10.95 -20.04 11.99
CA ARG A 44 -9.48 -19.86 11.88
C ARG A 44 -9.12 -18.38 11.96
N ARG A 45 -8.01 -18.10 12.65
CA ARG A 45 -7.35 -16.79 12.60
C ARG A 45 -6.74 -16.59 11.21
N LEU A 46 -6.97 -15.42 10.63
CA LEU A 46 -6.52 -15.06 9.28
C LEU A 46 -5.57 -13.88 9.38
N VAL A 47 -4.50 -13.91 8.58
CA VAL A 47 -3.63 -12.77 8.36
C VAL A 47 -3.94 -12.25 6.96
N ALA A 48 -4.37 -10.99 6.89
CA ALA A 48 -4.56 -10.29 5.63
C ALA A 48 -3.41 -9.30 5.43
N GLU A 49 -2.82 -9.31 4.23
CA GLU A 49 -1.78 -8.37 3.82
C GLU A 49 -2.21 -7.66 2.55
N GLY A 50 -1.96 -6.36 2.45
CA GLY A 50 -2.14 -5.65 1.21
C GLY A 50 -2.19 -4.15 1.37
N TRP A 51 -1.81 -3.46 0.31
CA TRP A 51 -1.73 -2.00 0.27
C TRP A 51 -3.07 -1.29 0.53
N GLY A 52 -4.19 -1.95 0.26
CA GLY A 52 -5.54 -1.44 0.50
C GLY A 52 -6.09 -1.66 1.90
N LEU A 53 -5.35 -2.34 2.79
CA LEU A 53 -5.68 -2.48 4.20
C LEU A 53 -5.23 -1.22 4.95
N ARG A 54 -6.00 -0.15 4.77
CA ARG A 54 -5.68 1.17 5.32
C ARG A 54 -6.04 1.27 6.80
N PRO A 55 -5.25 1.96 7.65
CA PRO A 55 -5.56 2.10 9.08
C PRO A 55 -6.98 2.59 9.35
N GLU A 56 -7.42 3.62 8.63
CA GLU A 56 -8.75 4.24 8.75
C GLU A 56 -9.91 3.34 8.28
N LEU A 57 -9.61 2.29 7.52
CA LEU A 57 -10.61 1.33 7.04
C LEU A 57 -10.62 0.06 7.92
N VAL A 58 -9.46 -0.36 8.42
CA VAL A 58 -9.31 -1.57 9.25
C VAL A 58 -9.70 -1.31 10.70
N ALA A 59 -9.29 -0.18 11.29
CA ALA A 59 -9.54 0.12 12.70
C ALA A 59 -11.02 -0.01 13.13
N PRO A 60 -12.02 0.37 12.31
CA PRO A 60 -13.44 0.23 12.67
C PRO A 60 -13.98 -1.21 12.66
N VAL A 61 -13.28 -2.17 12.04
CA VAL A 61 -13.78 -3.55 11.86
C VAL A 61 -13.02 -4.59 12.71
N VAL A 62 -11.99 -4.16 13.43
CA VAL A 62 -11.23 -4.99 14.38
C VAL A 62 -11.60 -4.64 15.80
N GLU A 63 -11.39 -5.58 16.73
CA GLU A 63 -11.67 -5.37 18.16
C GLU A 63 -10.62 -4.46 18.82
N SER A 64 -9.42 -4.38 18.23
CA SER A 64 -8.29 -3.61 18.74
C SER A 64 -7.38 -3.15 17.60
N VAL A 65 -6.88 -1.92 17.67
CA VAL A 65 -5.85 -1.41 16.74
C VAL A 65 -4.55 -2.22 16.78
N ARG A 66 -4.34 -3.04 17.82
CA ARG A 66 -3.22 -4.00 17.92
C ARG A 66 -3.42 -5.25 17.04
N GLN A 67 -4.56 -5.39 16.37
CA GLN A 67 -4.77 -6.38 15.30
C GLN A 67 -4.30 -5.85 13.94
N MET A 68 -3.53 -4.77 13.92
CA MET A 68 -2.93 -4.20 12.72
C MET A 68 -1.52 -3.67 13.03
N VAL A 69 -0.61 -3.92 12.09
CA VAL A 69 0.71 -3.29 12.05
C VAL A 69 0.96 -2.75 10.64
N VAL A 70 1.52 -1.55 10.54
CA VAL A 70 1.95 -0.95 9.27
C VAL A 70 3.45 -1.11 9.14
N LEU A 71 3.90 -1.83 8.11
CA LEU A 71 5.30 -1.89 7.73
C LEU A 71 5.57 -0.85 6.64
N VAL A 72 6.52 0.05 6.85
CA VAL A 72 6.87 1.09 5.88
C VAL A 72 8.38 1.06 5.60
N PRO A 73 8.82 0.88 4.34
CA PRO A 73 10.24 0.93 4.03
C PRO A 73 10.76 2.36 4.08
N THR A 74 11.96 2.55 4.64
CA THR A 74 12.65 3.84 4.59
C THR A 74 13.01 4.22 3.14
N ALA A 75 13.32 5.50 2.91
CA ALA A 75 13.70 5.98 1.58
C ALA A 75 14.99 5.31 1.09
N GLU A 76 15.95 5.13 1.99
CA GLU A 76 17.23 4.47 1.75
C GLU A 76 17.05 3.00 1.40
N PHE A 77 16.23 2.29 2.18
CA PHE A 77 15.95 0.88 1.91
C PHE A 77 15.20 0.71 0.60
N ARG A 78 14.25 1.59 0.28
CA ARG A 78 13.54 1.59 -1.00
C ARG A 78 14.51 1.82 -2.16
N ALA A 79 15.43 2.79 -2.06
CA ALA A 79 16.44 3.05 -3.07
C ALA A 79 17.37 1.83 -3.26
N HIS A 80 17.78 1.19 -2.17
CA HIS A 80 18.56 -0.05 -2.22
C HIS A 80 17.82 -1.16 -2.99
N GLN A 81 16.55 -1.40 -2.63
CA GLN A 81 15.73 -2.44 -3.24
C GLN A 81 15.51 -2.23 -4.74
N LEU A 82 15.40 -0.98 -5.20
CA LEU A 82 15.28 -0.65 -6.63
C LEU A 82 16.50 -1.11 -7.45
N THR A 83 17.69 -1.12 -6.85
CA THR A 83 18.93 -1.57 -7.52
C THR A 83 19.12 -3.08 -7.50
N ARG A 84 18.50 -3.79 -6.55
CA ARG A 84 18.72 -5.21 -6.28
C ARG A 84 17.61 -6.12 -6.82
N LEU A 85 16.37 -5.63 -6.85
CA LEU A 85 15.21 -6.43 -7.17
C LEU A 85 14.67 -6.11 -8.57
N PRO A 86 14.71 -7.07 -9.52
CA PRO A 86 14.13 -6.88 -10.86
C PRO A 86 12.66 -6.46 -10.79
N ARG A 87 11.88 -7.05 -9.89
CA ARG A 87 10.47 -6.69 -9.67
C ARG A 87 10.25 -5.23 -9.25
N ALA A 88 11.23 -4.61 -8.62
CA ALA A 88 11.13 -3.22 -8.16
C ALA A 88 11.42 -2.24 -9.31
N SER A 89 12.25 -2.65 -10.28
CA SER A 89 12.68 -1.87 -11.45
C SER A 89 11.98 -2.22 -12.76
N ASN A 90 11.16 -3.28 -12.79
CA ASN A 90 10.45 -3.74 -14.00
C ASN A 90 9.74 -2.58 -14.72
N ALA A 91 10.04 -2.44 -16.02
CA ALA A 91 9.44 -1.44 -16.88
C ALA A 91 7.94 -1.73 -17.07
N LEU A 92 7.12 -0.69 -16.99
CA LEU A 92 5.72 -0.76 -17.39
C LEU A 92 5.66 -1.01 -18.90
N ALA A 93 5.06 -2.12 -19.32
CA ALA A 93 4.82 -2.39 -20.73
C ALA A 93 3.71 -1.48 -21.28
N GLY A 94 3.80 -1.11 -22.56
CA GLY A 94 2.74 -0.37 -23.26
C GLY A 94 2.59 1.11 -22.89
N VAL A 95 3.61 1.73 -22.27
CA VAL A 95 3.63 3.18 -21.98
C VAL A 95 4.61 3.91 -22.91
N SER A 96 4.32 5.17 -23.23
CA SER A 96 5.11 5.99 -24.16
C SER A 96 6.48 6.40 -23.62
N ASP A 97 6.62 6.47 -22.29
CA ASP A 97 7.83 6.87 -21.58
C ASP A 97 7.97 6.01 -20.31
N PRO A 98 8.65 4.84 -20.40
CA PRO A 98 8.76 3.89 -19.30
C PRO A 98 9.49 4.44 -18.07
N GLU A 99 10.51 5.27 -18.27
CA GLU A 99 11.27 5.86 -17.16
C GLU A 99 10.40 6.83 -16.37
N ARG A 100 9.70 7.74 -17.06
CA ARG A 100 8.76 8.66 -16.41
C ARG A 100 7.62 7.92 -15.73
N ALA A 101 7.09 6.88 -16.36
CA ALA A 101 6.03 6.07 -15.77
C ALA A 101 6.49 5.40 -14.46
N ASN A 102 7.71 4.87 -14.42
CA ASN A 102 8.30 4.30 -13.22
C ASN A 102 8.53 5.35 -12.12
N ARG A 103 9.11 6.52 -12.45
CA ARG A 103 9.28 7.62 -11.48
C ARG A 103 7.95 8.05 -10.88
N ASN A 104 6.91 8.21 -11.71
CA ASN A 104 5.59 8.60 -11.24
C ASN A 104 4.95 7.51 -10.37
N ARG A 105 5.11 6.23 -10.73
CA ARG A 105 4.64 5.10 -9.93
C ARG A 105 5.29 5.08 -8.55
N TRP A 106 6.61 5.24 -8.46
CA TRP A 106 7.32 5.26 -7.18
C TRP A 106 6.92 6.45 -6.32
N LYS A 107 6.77 7.63 -6.92
CA LYS A 107 6.35 8.82 -6.18
C LYS A 107 4.91 8.69 -5.68
N ARG A 108 4.00 8.09 -6.46
CA ARG A 108 2.67 7.72 -6.00
C ARG A 108 2.74 6.79 -4.78
N ASP A 109 3.54 5.72 -4.87
CA ASP A 109 3.64 4.72 -3.81
C ASP A 109 4.23 5.32 -2.52
N GLU A 110 5.15 6.28 -2.64
CA GLU A 110 5.65 7.09 -1.52
C GLU A 110 4.53 7.93 -0.87
N LEU A 111 3.77 8.70 -1.67
CA LEU A 111 2.68 9.54 -1.15
C LEU A 111 1.61 8.71 -0.42
N VAL A 112 1.25 7.54 -0.96
CA VAL A 112 0.26 6.65 -0.34
C VAL A 112 0.80 5.98 0.94
N ALA A 113 2.11 5.71 0.99
CA ALA A 113 2.76 5.22 2.21
C ALA A 113 2.79 6.28 3.31
N VAL A 114 3.15 7.52 2.97
CA VAL A 114 3.12 8.68 3.90
C VAL A 114 1.72 8.87 4.47
N ASP A 115 0.69 8.82 3.63
CA ASP A 115 -0.70 8.88 4.07
C ASP A 115 -1.02 7.72 5.04
N ALA A 116 -0.53 6.51 4.78
CA ALA A 116 -0.79 5.35 5.64
C ALA A 116 -0.18 5.52 7.03
N VAL A 117 1.05 6.03 7.08
CA VAL A 117 1.76 6.32 8.35
C VAL A 117 0.99 7.40 9.13
N ALA A 118 0.58 8.49 8.47
CA ALA A 118 -0.18 9.55 9.13
C ALA A 118 -1.51 9.04 9.72
N GLN A 119 -2.24 8.20 8.99
CA GLN A 119 -3.49 7.59 9.50
C GLN A 119 -3.22 6.59 10.63
N ALA A 120 -2.14 5.80 10.52
CA ALA A 120 -1.76 4.87 11.57
C ALA A 120 -1.41 5.59 12.88
N GLU A 121 -0.60 6.64 12.80
CA GLU A 121 -0.23 7.48 13.94
C GLU A 121 -1.46 8.14 14.57
N ALA A 122 -2.36 8.69 13.75
CA ALA A 122 -3.60 9.32 14.22
C ALA A 122 -4.52 8.35 14.96
N LEU A 123 -4.50 7.06 14.62
CA LEU A 123 -5.33 6.00 15.20
C LEU A 123 -4.60 5.18 16.28
N GLY A 124 -3.32 5.45 16.53
CA GLY A 124 -2.49 4.67 17.45
C GLY A 124 -2.18 3.25 16.96
N VAL A 125 -2.24 3.01 15.66
CA VAL A 125 -1.79 1.76 15.03
C VAL A 125 -0.26 1.75 15.00
N ARG A 126 0.35 0.61 15.32
CA ARG A 126 1.82 0.48 15.33
C ARG A 126 2.38 0.62 13.92
N VAL A 127 3.34 1.52 13.74
CA VAL A 127 4.18 1.62 12.55
C VAL A 127 5.55 1.01 12.83
N VAL A 128 6.05 0.23 11.89
CA VAL A 128 7.41 -0.35 11.92
C VAL A 128 8.12 0.11 10.65
N GLU A 129 9.19 0.88 10.84
CA GLU A 129 10.06 1.27 9.75
C GLU A 129 10.98 0.11 9.37
N VAL A 130 11.11 -0.15 8.07
CA VAL A 130 11.97 -1.20 7.51
C VAL A 130 13.13 -0.53 6.80
N ASP A 131 14.28 -0.50 7.46
CA ASP A 131 15.52 0.11 6.97
C ASP A 131 16.54 -0.91 6.41
N GLY A 132 16.25 -2.21 6.58
CA GLY A 132 17.12 -3.31 6.17
C GLY A 132 18.13 -3.75 7.23
N SER A 133 18.06 -3.23 8.45
CA SER A 133 18.85 -3.71 9.59
C SER A 133 18.40 -5.08 10.10
N LEU A 134 17.10 -5.37 9.99
CA LEU A 134 16.52 -6.67 10.25
C LEU A 134 16.41 -7.46 8.96
N ASP A 135 16.81 -8.73 9.01
CA ASP A 135 16.50 -9.67 7.94
C ASP A 135 15.01 -10.08 7.97
N GLY A 136 14.63 -10.92 7.00
CA GLY A 136 13.24 -11.35 6.86
C GLY A 136 12.72 -12.19 8.03
N GLU A 137 13.59 -12.98 8.70
CA GLU A 137 13.21 -13.81 9.84
C GLU A 137 13.00 -12.93 11.07
N GLN A 138 13.94 -12.03 11.33
CA GLN A 138 13.85 -11.07 12.43
C GLN A 138 12.64 -10.13 12.31
N LEU A 139 12.31 -9.68 11.09
CA LEU A 139 11.11 -8.88 10.86
C LEU A 139 9.83 -9.70 11.05
N THR A 140 9.85 -10.98 10.67
CA THR A 140 8.73 -11.90 10.90
C THR A 140 8.49 -12.12 12.39
N ASP A 141 9.55 -12.35 13.17
CA ASP A 141 9.46 -12.49 14.63
C ASP A 141 8.90 -11.23 15.29
N LEU A 142 9.34 -10.05 14.85
CA LEU A 142 8.82 -8.77 15.35
C LEU A 142 7.30 -8.63 15.09
N VAL A 143 6.85 -9.05 13.91
CA VAL A 143 5.42 -9.02 13.54
C VAL A 143 4.64 -10.10 14.29
N ALA A 144 5.19 -11.30 14.46
CA ALA A 144 4.57 -12.38 15.23
C ALA A 144 4.38 -11.98 16.70
N GLU A 145 5.40 -11.36 17.31
CA GLU A 145 5.34 -10.83 18.68
C GLU A 145 4.24 -9.77 18.83
N HIS A 146 4.09 -8.89 17.83
CA HIS A 146 2.99 -7.92 17.83
C HIS A 146 1.62 -8.60 17.87
N PHE A 147 1.46 -9.70 17.13
CA PHE A 147 0.22 -10.47 17.06
C PHE A 147 0.08 -11.56 18.12
N ALA A 148 1.03 -11.72 19.06
CA ALA A 148 1.06 -12.86 19.98
C ALA A 148 -0.22 -13.06 20.81
N ALA A 149 -0.94 -11.98 21.15
CA ALA A 149 -2.23 -12.08 21.85
C ALA A 149 -3.38 -12.65 20.97
N TYR A 150 -3.15 -12.75 19.66
CA TYR A 150 -4.09 -13.11 18.61
C TYR A 150 -3.64 -14.31 17.77
N LEU A 151 -2.51 -14.95 18.09
CA LEU A 151 -2.00 -16.19 17.48
C LEU A 151 -2.33 -17.41 18.34
#